data_AF-A0A848BVT4-F1
#
_entry.id   AF-A0A848BVT4-F1
#
_cell.length_a   1.000
_cell.length_b   1.000
_cell.length_c   1.000
_cell.angle_alpha   90.00
_cell.angle_beta   90.00
_cell.angle_gamma   90.00
#
_symmetry.space_group_name_H-M   'P 1'
#
loop_
_entity.id
_entity.type
_entity.pdbx_description
1 polymer ?
#
loop_
_entity_poly.entity_id
_entity_poly.type
_entity_poly.pdbx_seq_one_letter_code
_entity_poly.pdbx_strand_id
1 'polypeptide(L)' 'MRDIVSALYSREKAGQERGERIGQERGEKIGDKTGRQALSTLIQKLLQEGRKEDVDRVLQDNEYQEKLLLEYHLK' A
#
# COMPACT_ATOMS: atom_id res chain seq x y z
N MET A 1 -38.88 8.26 -24.53
CA MET A 1 -38.68 7.91 -23.10
C MET A 1 -37.53 6.92 -22.85
N ARG A 2 -37.07 6.13 -23.83
CA ARG A 2 -35.92 5.20 -23.64
C ARG A 2 -34.58 5.90 -23.43
N ASP A 3 -34.36 7.06 -24.06
CA ASP A 3 -33.05 7.73 -24.06
C ASP A 3 -32.65 8.36 -22.72
N ILE A 4 -33.63 8.84 -21.94
CA ILE A 4 -33.37 9.45 -20.61
C ILE A 4 -32.93 8.38 -19.62
N VAL A 5 -33.59 7.21 -19.63
CA VAL A 5 -33.26 6.09 -18.74
C VAL A 5 -31.88 5.53 -19.07
N SER A 6 -31.56 5.38 -20.35
CA SER A 6 -30.22 4.96 -20.79
C SER A 6 -29.14 5.97 -20.38
N ALA A 7 -29.39 7.28 -20.54
CA ALA A 7 -28.44 8.32 -20.13
C ALA A 7 -28.23 8.36 -18.61
N LEU A 8 -29.28 8.13 -17.81
CA LEU A 8 -29.18 8.05 -16.35
C LEU A 8 -28.34 6.84 -15.93
N TYR A 9 -28.61 5.66 -16.49
CA TYR A 9 -27.84 4.45 -16.22
C TYR A 9 -26.36 4.60 -16.60
N SER A 10 -26.05 5.22 -17.74
CA SER A 10 -24.67 5.49 -18.15
C SER A 10 -23.95 6.47 -17.21
N ARG A 11 -24.65 7.51 -16.72
CA ARG A 11 -24.09 8.46 -15.76
C ARG A 11 -23.81 7.82 -14.40
N GLU A 12 -24.72 6.98 -13.93
CA GLU A 12 -24.58 6.24 -12.67
C GLU A 12 -23.39 5.28 -12.75
N LYS A 13 -23.31 4.47 -13.82
CA LYS A 13 -22.18 3.57 -14.06
C LYS A 13 -20.85 4.31 -14.13
N ALA A 14 -20.78 5.43 -14.86
CA ALA A 14 -19.58 6.25 -14.92
C ALA A 14 -19.23 6.89 -13.56
N GLY A 15 -20.22 7.18 -12.72
CA GLY A 15 -20.03 7.64 -11.35
C GLY A 15 -19.38 6.57 -10.48
N GLN A 16 -19.89 5.34 -10.55
CA GLN A 16 -19.35 4.20 -9.82
C GLN A 16 -17.91 3.87 -10.24
N GLU A 17 -17.64 3.75 -11.54
CA GLU A 17 -16.29 3.45 -12.06
C GLU A 17 -15.27 4.52 -11.63
N ARG A 18 -15.67 5.81 -11.62
CA ARG A 18 -14.82 6.89 -11.10
C ARG A 18 -14.58 6.76 -9.59
N GLY A 19 -15.61 6.43 -8.83
CA GLY A 19 -15.49 6.22 -7.38
C GLY A 19 -14.53 5.09 -7.04
N GLU A 20 -14.66 3.95 -7.73
CA GLU A 20 -13.78 2.80 -7.58
C GLU A 20 -12.32 3.15 -7.92
N ARG A 21 -12.09 3.84 -9.04
CA ARG A 21 -10.74 4.28 -9.44
C ARG A 21 -10.11 5.19 -8.40
N ILE A 22 -10.83 6.22 -7.93
CA ILE A 22 -10.32 7.15 -6.90
C ILE A 22 -10.03 6.39 -5.60
N GLY A 23 -10.88 5.43 -5.24
CA GLY A 23 -10.68 4.59 -4.07
C GLY A 23 -9.39 3.76 -4.17
N GLN A 24 -9.17 3.10 -5.30
CA GLN A 24 -7.96 2.33 -5.57
C GLN A 24 -6.70 3.20 -5.54
N GLU A 25 -6.69 4.31 -6.29
CA GLU A 25 -5.55 5.24 -6.33
C GLU A 25 -5.20 5.79 -4.94
N ARG A 26 -6.20 6.13 -4.12
CA ARG A 26 -5.99 6.57 -2.73
C ARG A 26 -5.45 5.44 -1.87
N GLY A 27 -6.00 4.24 -2.00
CA GLY A 27 -5.55 3.06 -1.26
C GLY A 27 -4.09 2.73 -1.54
N GLU A 28 -3.70 2.69 -2.81
CA GLU A 28 -2.32 2.46 -3.25
C GLU A 28 -1.36 3.53 -2.70
N LYS A 29 -1.74 4.80 -2.80
CA LYS A 29 -0.91 5.91 -2.30
C LYS A 29 -0.72 5.85 -0.77
N ILE A 30 -1.76 5.49 -0.03
CA ILE A 30 -1.69 5.32 1.42
C ILE A 30 -0.83 4.10 1.75
N GLY A 31 -1.03 2.97 1.06
CA GLY A 31 -0.27 1.74 1.24
C GLY A 31 1.22 1.93 1.00
N ASP A 32 1.61 2.58 -0.10
CA ASP A 32 3.00 2.88 -0.43
C ASP A 32 3.65 3.78 0.63
N LYS A 33 2.94 4.83 1.07
CA LYS A 33 3.45 5.71 2.13
C LYS A 33 3.67 4.95 3.44
N THR A 34 2.67 4.18 3.88
CA THR A 34 2.76 3.40 5.13
C THR A 34 3.86 2.35 5.04
N GLY A 35 3.96 1.63 3.92
CA GLY A 35 5.00 0.62 3.69
C GLY A 35 6.41 1.21 3.73
N ARG A 36 6.63 2.38 3.10
CA ARG A 36 7.92 3.08 3.15
C ARG A 36 8.28 3.52 4.57
N GLN A 37 7.31 4.03 5.34
CA GLN A 37 7.54 4.43 6.73
C GLN A 37 7.89 3.23 7.61
N ALA A 38 7.20 2.10 7.44
CA ALA A 38 7.47 0.86 8.15
C ALA A 38 8.87 0.32 7.82
N LEU A 39 9.24 0.26 6.54
CA LEU A 39 10.58 -0.17 6.11
C LEU A 39 11.68 0.75 6.63
N SER A 40 11.50 2.07 6.55
CA SER A 40 12.47 3.02 7.10
C SER A 40 12.68 2.85 8.60
N THR A 41 11.60 2.59 9.35
CA THR A 41 11.66 2.35 10.79
C THR A 41 12.38 1.03 11.10
N LEU A 42 12.11 -0.02 10.31
CA LEU A 42 12.79 -1.31 10.44
C LEU A 42 14.31 -1.16 10.23
N ILE A 43 14.73 -0.52 9.15
CA ILE A 43 16.16 -0.29 8.85
C ILE A 43 16.83 0.49 9.98
N GLN A 44 16.18 1.53 10.52
CA GLN A 44 16.72 2.29 11.65
C GLN A 44 16.94 1.43 12.89
N LYS A 45 15.99 0.55 13.23
CA LYS A 45 16.12 -0.37 14.37
C LYS A 45 17.24 -1.38 14.17
N LEU A 46 17.33 -2.00 12.99
CA LEU A 46 18.39 -2.95 12.66
C LEU A 46 19.78 -2.30 12.74
N LEU A 47 19.92 -1.06 12.26
CA LEU A 47 21.17 -0.30 12.37
C LEU A 47 21.53 0.02 13.83
N GLN A 48 20.55 0.39 14.67
CA GLN A 48 20.76 0.64 16.10
C GLN A 48 21.20 -0.61 16.85
N GLU A 49 20.70 -1.78 16.47
CA GLU A 49 21.07 -3.08 17.03
C GLU A 49 22.37 -3.65 16.43
N GLY A 50 22.98 -2.97 15.46
CA GLY A 50 24.20 -3.42 14.78
C GLY A 50 23.99 -4.60 13.81
N ARG A 51 22.74 -4.93 13.48
CA ARG A 51 22.33 -6.04 12.61
C ARG A 51 22.48 -5.68 11.12
N LYS A 52 23.69 -5.37 10.68
CA LYS A 52 23.97 -4.90 9.30
C LYS A 52 23.63 -5.94 8.24
N GLU A 53 23.90 -7.22 8.50
CA GLU A 53 23.55 -8.32 7.59
C GLU A 53 22.04 -8.42 7.37
N ASP A 54 21.25 -8.15 8.42
CA ASP A 54 19.79 -8.12 8.31
C ASP A 54 19.30 -6.94 7.49
N VAL A 55 20.00 -5.79 7.52
CA VAL A 55 19.68 -4.64 6.66
C VAL A 55 19.84 -5.03 5.19
N ASP A 56 20.95 -5.67 4.81
CA ASP A 56 21.17 -6.11 3.44
C ASP A 56 20.13 -7.15 3.01
N ARG A 57 19.77 -8.06 3.92
CA ARG A 57 18.78 -9.10 3.66
C ARG A 57 17.37 -8.55 3.48
N VAL A 58 16.89 -7.63 4.34
CA VAL A 58 15.54 -7.06 4.20
C VAL A 58 15.36 -6.26 2.92
N LEU A 59 16.43 -5.74 2.32
CA LEU A 59 16.38 -5.02 1.05
C LEU A 59 16.26 -5.94 -0.17
N GLN A 60 16.54 -7.24 -0.02
CA GLN A 60 16.59 -8.21 -1.12
C GLN A 60 15.56 -9.33 -0.97
N ASP A 61 15.13 -9.63 0.27
CA ASP A 61 14.25 -10.73 0.63
C ASP A 61 12.96 -10.18 1.26
N ASN A 62 11.90 -10.12 0.45
CA ASN A 62 10.60 -9.61 0.86
C ASN A 62 9.94 -10.45 1.97
N GLU A 63 10.10 -11.78 1.96
CA GLU A 63 9.52 -12.64 3.00
C GLU A 63 10.21 -12.40 4.34
N TYR A 64 11.53 -12.24 4.32
CA TYR A 64 12.30 -11.88 5.50
C TYR A 64 11.95 -10.47 6.00
N GLN A 65 11.79 -9.51 5.09
CA GLN A 65 11.32 -8.16 5.42
C GLN A 65 9.95 -8.22 6.12
N GLU A 66 8.98 -8.97 5.58
CA GLU A 66 7.65 -9.10 6.20
C GLU A 66 7.71 -9.74 7.58
N LYS A 67 8.51 -10.79 7.75
CA LYS A 67 8.71 -11.43 9.06
C LYS A 67 9.24 -10.43 10.09
N LEU A 68 10.26 -9.65 9.75
CA LEU A 68 10.81 -8.65 10.66
C LEU A 68 9.85 -7.49 10.89
N LEU A 69 9.10 -7.05 9.88
CA LEU A 69 8.07 -6.03 10.06
C LEU A 69 7.02 -6.46 11.12
N LEU A 70 6.62 -7.74 11.12
CA LEU A 70 5.72 -8.30 12.14
C LEU A 70 6.39 -8.42 13.51
N GLU A 71 7.64 -8.89 13.56
CA GLU A 71 8.43 -9.03 14.80
C GLU A 71 8.60 -7.70 15.53
N TYR A 72 8.80 -6.62 14.78
CA TYR A 72 8.93 -5.26 15.33
C TYR A 72 7.59 -4.51 15.46
N HIS A 73 6.46 -5.17 15.17
CA HIS A 73 5.11 -4.59 15.22
C HIS A 73 4.95 -3.34 14.34
N LEU A 74 5.58 -3.35 13.17
CA LEU A 74 5.55 -2.28 12.16
C LEU A 74 4.53 -2.55 11.04
N LYS A 75 3.87 -3.73 11.08
CA LYS A 75 2.81 -4.17 10.17
C LYS A 75 1.75 -4.92 10.96
#